data_AF-A0A962Y989-F1
#
_entry.id   AF-A0A962Y989-F1
#
_cell.length_a   1.000
_cell.length_b   1.000
_cell.length_c   1.000
_cell.angle_alpha   90.00
_cell.angle_beta   90.00
_cell.angle_gamma   90.00
#
_symmetry.space_group_name_H-M   'P 1'
#
loop_
_entity.id
_entity.type
_entity.pdbx_description
1 polymer ?
#
loop_
_entity_poly.entity_id
_entity_poly.type
_entity_poly.pdbx_seq_one_letter_code
_entity_poly.pdbx_strand_id
1 'polypeptide(L)'
;NLENASAAQMFVALREFGDTLRRVGGIGLFYYAGHGVQLDGENYLVPVNTDVQRLHEIKYQSLNLNQVLDELGAAGNRLNIVILDACRNNPFTRDSRSLQNGLAPLNYSNTPSGTYISFATGPGQVAIDGDDNGLFTKHLLANMSTPGLPIEQVFKRVRAGVMADTDGAQIPWENSSLTGDFFFQQQPAANPQAPVSSAPTPVSTPAPTASQTTEKVPAAQYPQRLELSL
;
A
#
# COMPACT_ATOMS: atom_id res chain seq x y z
N ASN A 1 13.91 -15.18 4.26
CA ASN A 1 13.54 -14.84 2.87
C ASN A 1 13.33 -16.13 2.11
N LEU A 2 12.24 -16.19 1.35
CA LEU A 2 11.92 -17.31 0.47
C LEU A 2 11.97 -16.82 -0.98
N GLU A 3 12.55 -17.63 -1.85
CA GLU A 3 12.58 -17.42 -3.31
C GLU A 3 12.08 -18.70 -3.97
N ASN A 4 11.33 -18.57 -5.06
CA ASN A 4 10.77 -19.70 -5.80
C ASN A 4 10.12 -20.76 -4.89
N ALA A 5 9.27 -20.29 -3.98
CA ALA A 5 8.71 -21.12 -2.92
C ALA A 5 7.61 -22.05 -3.43
N SER A 6 7.61 -23.29 -2.91
CA SER A 6 6.48 -24.20 -3.01
C SER A 6 5.35 -23.82 -2.07
N ALA A 7 4.14 -24.37 -2.31
CA ALA A 7 2.99 -24.16 -1.44
C ALA A 7 3.32 -24.47 0.03
N ALA A 8 3.96 -25.62 0.29
CA ALA A 8 4.34 -26.04 1.63
C ALA A 8 5.31 -25.05 2.29
N GLN A 9 6.30 -24.55 1.56
CA GLN A 9 7.24 -23.54 2.09
C GLN A 9 6.53 -22.24 2.43
N MET A 10 5.59 -21.78 1.59
CA MET A 10 4.81 -20.58 1.86
C MET A 10 3.95 -20.71 3.12
N PHE A 11 3.24 -21.83 3.29
CA PHE A 11 2.42 -22.07 4.48
C PHE A 11 3.26 -22.18 5.76
N VAL A 12 4.39 -22.89 5.71
CA VAL A 12 5.31 -22.98 6.85
C VAL A 12 5.85 -21.61 7.23
N ALA A 13 6.31 -20.83 6.25
CA ALA A 13 6.85 -19.50 6.50
C ALA A 13 5.79 -18.52 7.00
N LEU A 14 4.53 -18.61 6.54
CA LEU A 14 3.44 -17.79 7.08
C LEU A 14 3.20 -18.09 8.56
N ARG A 15 3.15 -19.38 8.94
CA ARG A 15 3.00 -19.77 10.35
C ARG A 15 4.17 -19.25 11.19
N GLU A 16 5.41 -19.46 10.74
CA GLU A 16 6.61 -18.99 11.45
C GLU A 16 6.66 -17.45 11.57
N PHE A 17 6.20 -16.75 10.53
CA PHE A 17 6.05 -15.31 10.52
C PHE A 17 5.05 -14.85 11.59
N GLY A 18 3.85 -15.42 11.61
CA GLY A 18 2.82 -15.10 12.61
C GLY A 18 3.28 -15.41 14.04
N ASP A 19 3.90 -16.58 14.26
CA ASP A 19 4.43 -16.98 15.58
C ASP A 19 5.54 -16.04 16.06
N THR A 20 6.41 -15.59 15.15
CA THR A 20 7.46 -14.63 15.47
C THR A 20 6.87 -13.27 15.82
N LEU A 21 5.90 -12.78 15.03
CA LEU A 21 5.27 -11.49 15.26
C LEU A 21 4.49 -11.47 16.58
N ARG A 22 3.76 -12.54 16.92
CA ARG A 22 3.08 -12.70 18.23
C ARG A 22 4.05 -12.67 19.41
N ARG A 23 5.19 -13.34 19.27
CA ARG A 23 6.16 -13.51 20.37
C ARG A 23 7.04 -12.28 20.58
N VAL A 24 7.48 -11.65 19.50
CA VAL A 24 8.44 -10.54 19.54
C VAL A 24 7.73 -9.18 19.52
N GLY A 25 6.56 -9.10 18.89
CA GLY A 25 5.89 -7.85 18.57
C GLY A 25 6.60 -7.08 17.45
N GLY A 26 6.21 -5.82 17.25
CA GLY A 26 6.81 -4.91 16.26
C GLY A 26 5.89 -4.62 15.07
N ILE A 27 6.48 -4.40 13.90
CA ILE A 27 5.75 -4.10 12.66
C ILE A 27 5.67 -5.37 11.83
N GLY A 28 4.46 -5.78 11.45
CA GLY A 28 4.26 -6.87 10.52
C GLY A 28 4.49 -6.35 9.11
N LEU A 29 5.52 -6.84 8.42
CA LEU A 29 5.75 -6.54 7.00
C LEU A 29 5.69 -7.82 6.20
N PHE A 30 4.68 -7.91 5.33
CA PHE A 30 4.55 -8.98 4.35
C PHE A 30 4.79 -8.41 2.95
N TYR A 31 5.74 -8.96 2.22
CA TYR A 31 6.01 -8.62 0.83
C TYR A 31 5.92 -9.88 -0.02
N TYR A 32 5.20 -9.81 -1.13
CA TYR A 32 5.12 -10.88 -2.12
C TYR A 32 5.27 -10.32 -3.53
N ALA A 33 6.14 -10.95 -4.31
CA ALA A 33 6.29 -10.74 -5.74
C ALA A 33 6.15 -12.07 -6.47
N GLY A 34 5.34 -12.11 -7.52
CA GLY A 34 5.02 -13.34 -8.24
C GLY A 34 3.63 -13.37 -8.85
N HIS A 35 3.07 -14.55 -9.11
CA HIS A 35 1.75 -14.68 -9.71
C HIS A 35 0.63 -14.58 -8.67
N GLY A 36 -0.31 -13.67 -8.89
CA GLY A 36 -1.51 -13.53 -8.07
C GLY A 36 -2.78 -13.77 -8.87
N VAL A 37 -3.70 -14.57 -8.34
CA VAL A 37 -4.98 -14.88 -9.00
C VAL A 37 -6.16 -14.61 -8.09
N GLN A 38 -7.27 -14.20 -8.69
CA GLN A 38 -8.54 -13.99 -8.01
C GLN A 38 -9.50 -15.16 -8.30
N LEU A 39 -10.14 -15.67 -7.25
CA LEU A 39 -11.25 -16.63 -7.37
C LEU A 39 -12.31 -16.33 -6.32
N ASP A 40 -13.57 -16.20 -6.75
CA ASP A 40 -14.73 -15.95 -5.88
C ASP A 40 -14.59 -14.73 -4.94
N GLY A 41 -13.91 -13.68 -5.41
CA GLY A 41 -13.68 -12.46 -4.61
C GLY A 41 -12.52 -12.55 -3.62
N GLU A 42 -11.75 -13.63 -3.62
CA GLU A 42 -10.56 -13.81 -2.80
C GLU A 42 -9.28 -13.83 -3.63
N ASN A 43 -8.18 -13.49 -2.97
CA ASN A 43 -6.87 -13.31 -3.57
C ASN A 43 -5.93 -14.45 -3.16
N TYR A 44 -5.35 -15.12 -4.15
CA TYR A 44 -4.45 -16.26 -3.96
C TYR A 44 -3.07 -15.94 -4.53
N LEU A 45 -2.05 -16.15 -3.72
CA LEU A 45 -0.63 -16.01 -4.05
C LEU A 45 -0.10 -17.36 -4.52
N VAL A 46 0.35 -17.44 -5.77
CA VAL A 46 0.62 -18.70 -6.46
C VAL A 46 2.09 -19.13 -6.26
N PRO A 47 2.33 -20.34 -5.71
CA PRO A 47 3.66 -20.94 -5.62
C PRO A 47 4.27 -21.30 -7.00
N VAL A 48 5.58 -21.57 -7.03
CA VAL A 48 6.23 -21.96 -8.30
C VAL A 48 5.93 -23.38 -8.76
N ASN A 49 5.53 -24.26 -7.84
CA ASN A 49 5.29 -25.67 -8.13
C ASN A 49 3.79 -26.00 -8.27
N THR A 50 2.96 -24.98 -8.51
CA THR A 50 1.52 -25.15 -8.65
C THR A 50 1.19 -25.85 -9.96
N ASP A 51 0.67 -27.07 -9.86
CA ASP A 51 0.11 -27.83 -10.97
C ASP A 51 -1.41 -27.84 -10.85
N VAL A 52 -2.03 -26.75 -11.30
CA VAL A 52 -3.48 -26.57 -11.25
C VAL A 52 -4.05 -26.96 -12.61
N GLN A 53 -4.79 -28.06 -12.60
CA GLN A 53 -5.46 -28.60 -13.79
C GLN A 53 -6.87 -28.03 -13.90
N ARG A 54 -7.46 -27.60 -12.78
CA ARG A 54 -8.80 -27.01 -12.71
C ARG A 54 -8.79 -25.79 -11.80
N LEU A 55 -9.48 -24.73 -12.21
CA LEU A 55 -9.48 -23.46 -11.50
C LEU A 55 -9.77 -23.56 -9.99
N HIS A 56 -10.69 -24.43 -9.56
CA HIS A 56 -11.03 -24.58 -8.14
C HIS A 56 -9.89 -25.19 -7.29
N GLU A 57 -8.92 -25.86 -7.91
CA GLU A 57 -7.76 -26.45 -7.22
C GLU A 57 -6.82 -25.38 -6.65
N ILE A 58 -6.88 -24.15 -7.18
CA ILE A 58 -6.06 -23.02 -6.71
C ILE A 58 -6.22 -22.78 -5.21
N LYS A 59 -7.42 -23.01 -4.67
CA LYS A 59 -7.74 -22.80 -3.24
C LYS A 59 -6.95 -23.73 -2.32
N TYR A 60 -6.50 -24.87 -2.83
CA TYR A 60 -5.77 -25.89 -2.07
C TYR A 60 -4.27 -25.88 -2.36
N GLN A 61 -3.85 -25.24 -3.46
CA GLN A 61 -2.47 -25.24 -3.92
C GLN A 61 -1.79 -23.85 -3.84
N SER A 62 -2.48 -22.83 -3.36
CA SER A 62 -1.97 -21.45 -3.25
C SER A 62 -2.26 -20.87 -1.89
N LEU A 63 -1.50 -19.84 -1.52
CA LEU A 63 -1.68 -19.16 -0.24
C LEU A 63 -2.79 -18.10 -0.37
N ASN A 64 -3.85 -18.17 0.44
CA ASN A 64 -4.89 -17.16 0.42
C ASN A 64 -4.42 -15.91 1.20
N LEU A 65 -4.56 -14.73 0.61
CA LEU A 65 -4.20 -13.46 1.22
C LEU A 65 -4.95 -13.20 2.52
N ASN A 66 -6.19 -13.67 2.65
CA ASN A 66 -6.95 -13.58 3.90
C ASN A 66 -6.25 -14.34 5.04
N GLN A 67 -5.58 -15.46 4.78
CA GLN A 67 -4.79 -16.17 5.80
C GLN A 67 -3.60 -15.34 6.27
N VAL A 68 -2.99 -14.56 5.37
CA VAL A 68 -1.92 -13.62 5.75
C VAL A 68 -2.48 -12.52 6.66
N LEU A 69 -3.63 -11.95 6.29
CA LEU A 69 -4.31 -10.94 7.10
C LEU A 69 -4.75 -11.48 8.47
N ASP A 70 -5.19 -12.74 8.53
CA ASP A 70 -5.57 -13.41 9.78
C ASP A 70 -4.37 -13.55 10.73
N GLU A 71 -3.20 -13.98 10.21
CA GLU A 71 -1.98 -14.06 11.02
C GLU A 71 -1.51 -12.70 11.52
N LEU A 72 -1.57 -11.67 10.67
CA LEU A 72 -1.27 -10.28 11.04
C LEU A 72 -2.25 -9.74 12.10
N GLY A 73 -3.54 -10.05 11.97
CA GLY A 73 -4.56 -9.65 12.94
C GLY A 73 -4.40 -10.36 14.28
N ALA A 74 -4.14 -11.67 14.25
CA ALA A 74 -3.91 -12.49 15.44
C ALA A 74 -2.64 -12.08 16.20
N ALA A 75 -1.68 -11.43 15.54
CA ALA A 75 -0.47 -10.92 16.19
C ALA A 75 -0.72 -9.72 17.12
N GLY A 76 -1.82 -8.99 16.94
CA GLY A 76 -2.21 -7.89 17.84
C GLY A 76 -1.23 -6.71 17.86
N ASN A 77 -0.37 -6.59 16.85
CA ASN A 77 0.59 -5.52 16.71
C ASN A 77 -0.04 -4.24 16.12
N ARG A 78 0.64 -3.11 16.32
CA ARG A 78 0.05 -1.78 16.07
C ARG A 78 0.05 -1.35 14.60
N LEU A 79 0.87 -2.00 13.77
CA LEU A 79 1.08 -1.65 12.37
C LEU A 79 1.38 -2.90 11.55
N ASN A 80 0.59 -3.12 10.51
CA ASN A 80 0.79 -4.14 9.50
C ASN A 80 0.96 -3.47 8.13
N ILE A 81 1.92 -3.93 7.35
CA ILE A 81 2.21 -3.45 6.00
C ILE A 81 2.23 -4.68 5.10
N VAL A 82 1.37 -4.69 4.08
CA VAL A 82 1.27 -5.76 3.09
C VAL A 82 1.56 -5.15 1.72
N ILE A 83 2.54 -5.69 1.02
CA ILE A 83 2.98 -5.19 -0.29
C ILE A 83 2.89 -6.35 -1.28
N LEU A 84 2.11 -6.15 -2.34
CA LEU A 84 1.83 -7.16 -3.35
C LEU A 84 2.30 -6.65 -4.71
N ASP A 85 3.53 -7.03 -5.09
CA ASP A 85 4.09 -6.83 -6.42
C ASP A 85 3.82 -8.04 -7.31
N ALA A 86 2.53 -8.39 -7.41
CA ALA A 86 2.10 -9.60 -8.09
C ALA A 86 1.60 -9.29 -9.51
N CYS A 87 2.24 -9.91 -10.50
CA CYS A 87 1.79 -9.94 -11.88
C CYS A 87 0.66 -10.96 -12.05
N ARG A 88 -0.27 -10.66 -12.97
CA ARG A 88 -1.57 -11.33 -13.07
C ARG A 88 -1.81 -11.98 -14.42
N ASN A 89 -0.76 -12.58 -14.93
CA ASN A 89 -0.85 -13.66 -15.88
C ASN A 89 -1.50 -14.83 -15.15
N ASN A 90 -2.81 -14.97 -15.32
CA ASN A 90 -3.50 -16.18 -14.89
C ASN A 90 -3.15 -17.29 -15.91
N PRO A 91 -2.31 -18.26 -15.54
CA PRO A 91 -1.87 -19.29 -16.48
C PRO A 91 -3.01 -20.24 -16.89
N PHE A 92 -4.17 -20.14 -16.23
CA PHE A 92 -5.36 -20.98 -16.43
C PHE A 92 -6.42 -20.31 -17.32
N THR A 93 -6.11 -19.16 -17.95
CA THR A 93 -7.03 -18.39 -18.81
C THR A 93 -7.43 -19.07 -20.12
N ARG A 94 -6.78 -20.18 -20.51
CA ARG A 94 -7.14 -20.90 -21.73
C ARG A 94 -8.54 -21.55 -21.67
N ASP A 95 -9.06 -21.85 -20.48
CA ASP A 95 -10.28 -22.66 -20.35
C ASP A 95 -11.49 -21.97 -19.69
N SER A 96 -11.42 -20.71 -19.25
CA SER A 96 -12.61 -20.07 -18.66
C SER A 96 -12.73 -18.56 -18.91
N ARG A 97 -13.85 -18.17 -19.54
CA ARG A 97 -14.29 -16.77 -19.75
C ARG A 97 -14.73 -16.08 -18.45
N SER A 98 -14.73 -16.77 -17.31
CA SER A 98 -15.24 -16.28 -16.02
C SER A 98 -14.18 -15.72 -15.09
N LEU A 99 -12.91 -15.71 -15.51
CA LEU A 99 -11.81 -15.21 -14.70
C LEU A 99 -11.67 -13.70 -14.84
N GLN A 100 -11.85 -12.98 -13.73
CA GLN A 100 -11.48 -11.56 -13.66
C GLN A 100 -9.95 -11.46 -13.66
N ASN A 101 -9.42 -10.68 -14.61
CA ASN A 101 -8.06 -10.16 -14.49
C ASN A 101 -8.01 -9.35 -13.20
N GLY A 102 -6.88 -9.29 -12.50
CA GLY A 102 -6.85 -8.55 -11.23
C GLY A 102 -6.74 -9.39 -9.97
N LEU A 103 -6.61 -8.71 -8.83
CA LEU A 103 -6.83 -9.23 -7.48
C LEU A 103 -8.18 -8.58 -7.18
N ALA A 104 -9.01 -9.31 -6.45
CA ALA A 104 -10.20 -8.75 -5.87
C ALA A 104 -9.83 -7.50 -5.05
N PRO A 105 -10.69 -6.47 -5.07
CA PRO A 105 -10.65 -5.47 -4.02
C PRO A 105 -10.77 -6.18 -2.66
N LEU A 106 -10.01 -5.74 -1.67
CA LEU A 106 -10.08 -6.32 -0.33
C LEU A 106 -11.35 -5.89 0.39
N ASN A 107 -11.95 -6.82 1.12
CA ASN A 107 -13.03 -6.51 2.04
C ASN A 107 -12.46 -5.87 3.30
N TYR A 108 -12.82 -4.61 3.55
CA TYR A 108 -12.37 -3.85 4.72
C TYR A 108 -12.75 -4.54 6.05
N SER A 109 -13.86 -5.30 6.09
CA SER A 109 -14.28 -6.03 7.29
C SER A 109 -13.30 -7.12 7.71
N ASN A 110 -12.48 -7.60 6.79
CA ASN A 110 -11.51 -8.69 7.01
C ASN A 110 -10.06 -8.15 7.12
N THR A 111 -9.87 -6.83 7.09
CA THR A 111 -8.55 -6.22 7.22
C THR A 111 -8.33 -5.75 8.66
N PRO A 112 -7.29 -6.23 9.38
CA PRO A 112 -7.01 -5.77 10.73
C PRO A 112 -6.82 -4.25 10.80
N SER A 113 -7.22 -3.64 11.92
CA SER A 113 -6.94 -2.21 12.17
C SER A 113 -5.44 -1.94 12.14
N GLY A 114 -5.04 -0.75 11.67
CA GLY A 114 -3.62 -0.40 11.54
C GLY A 114 -2.91 -1.17 10.42
N THR A 115 -3.62 -1.56 9.37
CA THR A 115 -3.04 -2.24 8.20
C THR A 115 -2.95 -1.28 7.01
N TYR A 116 -1.79 -1.28 6.35
CA TYR A 116 -1.54 -0.61 5.09
C TYR A 116 -1.26 -1.66 4.01
N ILE A 117 -2.06 -1.70 2.97
CA ILE A 117 -1.95 -2.67 1.89
C ILE A 117 -1.67 -1.92 0.60
N SER A 118 -0.58 -2.26 -0.09
CA SER A 118 -0.22 -1.69 -1.38
C SER A 118 -0.14 -2.78 -2.45
N PHE A 119 -0.75 -2.49 -3.59
CA PHE A 119 -0.77 -3.32 -4.78
C PHE A 119 0.01 -2.61 -5.89
N ALA A 120 0.83 -3.35 -6.62
CA ALA A 120 1.59 -2.81 -7.75
C ALA A 120 0.73 -2.28 -8.89
N THR A 121 -0.54 -2.68 -8.96
CA THR A 121 -1.51 -2.22 -9.96
C THR A 121 -2.92 -2.22 -9.36
N GLY A 122 -3.86 -1.55 -10.02
CA GLY A 122 -5.25 -1.46 -9.58
C GLY A 122 -5.99 -2.81 -9.62
N PRO A 123 -7.10 -2.95 -8.87
CA PRO A 123 -8.01 -4.09 -9.02
C PRO A 123 -8.43 -4.23 -10.49
N GLY A 124 -8.50 -5.46 -11.01
CA GLY A 124 -8.83 -5.67 -12.42
C GLY A 124 -7.65 -5.57 -13.42
N GLN A 125 -6.54 -4.94 -13.03
CA GLN A 125 -5.45 -4.56 -13.93
C GLN A 125 -4.19 -5.42 -13.73
N VAL A 126 -3.31 -5.47 -14.74
CA VAL A 126 -2.07 -6.26 -14.73
C VAL A 126 -0.87 -5.31 -14.51
N ALA A 127 0.15 -5.76 -13.80
CA ALA A 127 1.42 -5.04 -13.67
C ALA A 127 2.35 -5.36 -14.85
N ILE A 128 3.14 -4.39 -15.28
CA ILE A 128 4.08 -4.54 -16.38
C ILE A 128 5.37 -5.20 -15.85
N ASP A 129 5.78 -6.29 -16.49
CA ASP A 129 7.04 -6.97 -16.18
C ASP A 129 8.24 -6.05 -16.51
N GLY A 130 9.25 -6.07 -15.64
CA GLY A 130 10.51 -5.33 -15.82
C GLY A 130 11.72 -6.28 -15.88
N ASP A 131 12.87 -5.76 -16.31
CA ASP A 131 14.06 -6.59 -16.59
C ASP A 131 14.76 -7.17 -15.33
N ASP A 132 14.70 -6.47 -14.18
CA ASP A 132 15.29 -6.91 -12.90
C ASP A 132 14.24 -6.98 -11.79
N ASN A 133 13.82 -5.80 -11.30
CA ASN A 133 12.70 -5.63 -10.38
C ASN A 133 11.47 -5.21 -11.20
N GLY A 134 10.29 -5.65 -10.79
CA GLY A 134 9.04 -5.06 -11.26
C GLY A 134 9.07 -3.54 -11.10
N LEU A 135 8.43 -2.82 -12.03
CA LEU A 135 8.48 -1.36 -12.07
C LEU A 135 8.03 -0.72 -10.75
N PHE A 136 7.05 -1.34 -10.09
CA PHE A 136 6.61 -0.95 -8.77
C PHE A 136 7.73 -1.06 -7.71
N THR A 137 8.41 -2.21 -7.64
CA THR A 137 9.51 -2.43 -6.70
C THR A 137 10.68 -1.48 -6.96
N LYS A 138 11.01 -1.19 -8.23
CA LYS A 138 12.02 -0.16 -8.58
C LYS A 138 11.70 1.17 -7.89
N HIS A 139 10.48 1.68 -8.06
CA HIS A 139 10.07 2.95 -7.46
C HIS A 139 9.94 2.87 -5.94
N LEU A 140 9.52 1.74 -5.38
CA LEU A 140 9.43 1.53 -3.94
C LEU A 140 10.80 1.64 -3.26
N LEU A 141 11.81 0.94 -3.78
CA LEU A 141 13.18 0.97 -3.26
C LEU A 141 13.78 2.38 -3.29
N ALA A 142 13.51 3.14 -4.37
CA ALA A 142 13.97 4.52 -4.50
C ALA A 142 13.34 5.46 -3.46
N ASN A 143 12.07 5.25 -3.09
CA ASN A 143 11.36 6.17 -2.20
C ASN A 143 11.45 5.77 -0.71
N MET A 144 11.52 4.48 -0.38
CA MET A 144 11.58 4.01 1.02
C MET A 144 12.84 4.45 1.77
N SER A 145 13.91 4.75 1.02
CA SER A 145 15.18 5.23 1.56
C SER A 145 15.17 6.74 1.86
N THR A 146 14.11 7.46 1.49
CA THR A 146 14.01 8.90 1.73
C THR A 146 13.64 9.19 3.19
N PRO A 147 14.49 9.90 3.96
CA PRO A 147 14.19 10.21 5.36
C PRO A 147 12.99 11.13 5.54
N GLY A 148 12.19 10.86 6.57
CA GLY A 148 11.08 11.73 6.99
C GLY A 148 9.83 11.65 6.12
N LEU A 149 9.75 10.70 5.19
CA LEU A 149 8.52 10.49 4.42
C LEU A 149 7.57 9.54 5.14
N PRO A 150 6.32 9.98 5.42
CA PRO A 150 5.26 9.08 5.83
C PRO A 150 5.00 8.03 4.76
N ILE A 151 4.56 6.85 5.16
CA ILE A 151 4.25 5.72 4.27
C ILE A 151 3.30 6.12 3.14
N GLU A 152 2.28 6.93 3.41
CA GLU A 152 1.34 7.42 2.41
C GLU A 152 2.04 8.26 1.33
N GLN A 153 3.04 9.06 1.71
CA GLN A 153 3.81 9.86 0.76
C GLN A 153 4.80 9.01 -0.03
N VAL A 154 5.40 7.98 0.59
CA VAL A 154 6.24 7.01 -0.12
C VAL A 154 5.45 6.35 -1.23
N PHE A 155 4.30 5.75 -0.93
CA PHE A 155 3.50 5.05 -1.94
C PHE A 155 2.82 6.00 -2.94
N LYS A 156 2.47 7.23 -2.54
CA LYS A 156 2.04 8.27 -3.50
C LYS A 156 3.13 8.58 -4.54
N ARG A 157 4.40 8.67 -4.12
CA ARG A 157 5.53 8.86 -5.04
C ARG A 157 5.78 7.63 -5.90
N VAL A 158 5.65 6.42 -5.33
CA VAL A 158 5.72 5.16 -6.10
C VAL A 158 4.69 5.16 -7.22
N ARG A 159 3.42 5.47 -6.91
CA ARG A 159 2.35 5.57 -7.91
C ARG A 159 2.67 6.58 -9.01
N ALA A 160 3.11 7.78 -8.64
CA ALA A 160 3.48 8.81 -9.61
C ALA A 160 4.63 8.34 -10.54
N GLY A 161 5.65 7.68 -10.00
CA GLY A 161 6.76 7.15 -10.77
C GLY A 161 6.34 6.02 -11.72
N VAL A 162 5.54 5.06 -11.24
CA VAL A 162 5.01 3.97 -12.08
C VAL A 162 4.11 4.52 -13.18
N MET A 163 3.23 5.47 -12.88
CA MET A 163 2.38 6.08 -13.91
C MET A 163 3.19 6.84 -14.96
N ALA A 164 4.24 7.55 -14.56
CA ALA A 164 5.11 8.27 -15.49
C ALA A 164 5.87 7.32 -16.42
N ASP A 165 6.43 6.22 -15.87
CA ASP A 165 7.19 5.24 -16.64
C ASP A 165 6.29 4.36 -17.55
N THR A 166 4.96 4.39 -17.37
CA THR A 166 4.00 3.56 -18.13
C THR A 166 2.97 4.36 -18.92
N ASP A 167 3.12 5.68 -19.00
CA ASP A 167 2.12 6.58 -19.59
C ASP A 167 0.69 6.35 -19.03
N GLY A 168 0.62 6.00 -17.75
CA GLY A 168 -0.63 5.71 -17.02
C GLY A 168 -1.21 4.30 -17.26
N ALA A 169 -0.53 3.42 -17.98
CA ALA A 169 -0.99 2.04 -18.21
C ALA A 169 -0.99 1.19 -16.93
N GLN A 170 -0.13 1.51 -15.96
CA GLN A 170 -0.12 0.87 -14.65
C GLN A 170 -0.33 1.92 -13.54
N ILE A 171 -1.31 1.65 -12.67
CA ILE A 171 -1.65 2.54 -11.56
C ILE A 171 -1.61 1.73 -10.26
N PRO A 172 -0.56 1.85 -9.43
CA PRO A 172 -0.53 1.27 -8.10
C PRO A 172 -1.71 1.74 -7.24
N TRP A 173 -2.19 0.86 -6.37
CA TRP A 173 -3.37 1.11 -5.53
C TRP A 173 -3.10 0.71 -4.08
N GLU A 174 -3.73 1.39 -3.13
CA GLU A 174 -3.52 1.17 -1.71
C GLU A 174 -4.83 1.22 -0.93
N ASN A 175 -4.92 0.38 0.11
CA ASN A 175 -5.97 0.39 1.11
C ASN A 175 -5.34 0.58 2.49
N SER A 176 -5.84 1.51 3.29
CA SER A 176 -5.25 1.84 4.58
C SER A 176 -6.31 1.97 5.67
N SER A 177 -6.01 1.37 6.83
CA SER A 177 -6.69 1.59 8.11
C SER A 177 -5.73 2.19 9.15
N LEU A 178 -4.62 2.81 8.71
CA LEU A 178 -3.66 3.48 9.59
C LEU A 178 -4.30 4.67 10.29
N THR A 179 -3.98 4.83 11.58
CA THR A 179 -4.43 5.96 12.41
C THR A 179 -3.28 6.87 12.85
N GLY A 180 -2.04 6.51 12.53
CA GLY A 180 -0.86 7.31 12.84
C GLY A 180 0.25 7.07 11.82
N ASP A 181 1.29 7.88 11.92
CA ASP A 181 2.34 7.90 10.91
C ASP A 181 3.33 6.76 11.07
N PHE A 182 3.81 6.25 9.93
CA PHE A 182 4.96 5.36 9.85
C PHE A 182 5.97 5.91 8.83
N PHE A 183 7.26 5.79 9.17
CA PHE A 183 8.37 6.24 8.34
C PHE A 183 9.34 5.08 8.16
N PHE A 184 9.63 4.71 6.91
CA PHE A 184 10.65 3.69 6.61
C PHE A 184 12.05 4.13 7.04
N GLN A 185 12.34 5.42 6.89
CA GLN A 185 13.57 6.08 7.31
C GLN A 185 13.20 7.30 8.15
N GLN A 186 13.63 7.31 9.42
CA GLN A 186 13.41 8.47 10.27
C GLN A 186 14.24 9.65 9.77
N GLN A 187 13.65 10.84 9.76
CA GLN A 187 14.44 12.05 9.55
C GLN A 187 15.38 12.22 10.75
N PRO A 188 16.70 12.38 10.54
CA PRO A 188 17.59 12.76 11.62
C PRO A 188 17.03 14.01 12.29
N ALA A 189 16.90 13.97 13.62
CA ALA A 189 16.49 15.16 14.35
C ALA A 189 17.38 16.32 13.92
N ALA A 190 16.78 17.42 13.45
CA ALA A 190 17.53 18.63 13.23
C ALA A 190 18.23 18.93 14.55
N ASN A 191 19.56 18.96 14.55
CA ASN A 191 20.34 19.40 15.70
C ASN A 191 19.68 20.69 16.19
N PRO A 192 19.26 20.81 17.47
CA PRO A 192 18.80 22.08 17.98
C PRO A 192 19.99 23.03 17.88
N GLN A 193 20.03 23.83 16.81
CA GLN A 193 20.99 24.90 16.67
C GLN A 193 20.82 25.77 17.91
N ALA A 194 21.95 26.01 18.59
CA ALA A 194 22.07 26.92 19.71
C ALA A 194 21.26 28.20 19.45
N PRO A 195 20.63 28.80 20.49
CA PRO A 195 19.71 29.91 20.32
C PRO A 195 20.37 30.99 19.46
N VAL A 196 19.80 31.24 18.28
CA VAL A 196 20.14 32.42 17.49
C VAL A 196 19.87 33.62 18.40
N SER A 197 20.95 34.26 18.84
CA SER A 197 20.90 35.50 19.60
C SER A 197 20.09 36.49 18.77
N SER A 198 18.91 36.83 19.26
CA SER A 198 18.07 37.88 18.72
C SER A 198 18.80 39.21 18.90
N ALA A 199 19.59 39.59 17.90
CA ALA A 199 20.06 40.95 17.75
C ALA A 199 18.83 41.88 17.67
N PRO A 200 18.76 42.97 18.45
CA PRO A 200 17.58 43.82 18.49
C PRO A 200 17.41 44.55 17.15
N THR A 201 16.24 44.36 16.54
CA THR A 201 15.75 45.18 15.43
C THR A 201 15.72 46.66 15.84
N PRO A 202 16.18 47.61 15.00
CA PRO A 202 16.03 49.02 15.29
C PRO A 202 14.55 49.41 15.27
N VAL A 203 14.16 50.18 16.29
CA VAL A 203 12.82 50.72 16.51
C VAL A 203 12.48 51.68 15.36
N SER A 204 11.49 51.32 14.54
CA SER A 204 10.83 52.25 13.61
C SER A 204 9.58 52.83 14.29
N THR A 205 9.56 54.15 14.41
CA THR A 205 8.52 55.03 14.97
C THR A 205 7.15 54.86 14.28
N PRO A 206 6.01 54.97 14.99
CA PRO A 206 4.67 54.87 14.39
C PRO A 206 4.06 56.25 14.07
N ALA A 207 3.34 56.37 12.94
CA ALA A 207 2.21 57.30 12.71
C ALA A 207 1.55 57.04 11.33
N PRO A 208 0.29 57.45 11.09
CA PRO A 208 -0.92 57.26 11.88
C PRO A 208 -2.06 56.57 11.08
N THR A 209 -3.11 56.21 11.81
CA THR A 209 -4.43 55.69 11.42
C THR A 209 -5.03 56.26 10.12
N ALA A 210 -5.51 55.36 9.25
CA ALA A 210 -6.57 55.64 8.28
C ALA A 210 -7.58 54.48 8.27
N SER A 211 -8.85 54.87 8.16
CA SER A 211 -10.06 54.14 8.51
C SER A 211 -10.48 53.05 7.52
N GLN A 212 -11.37 52.20 8.04
CA GLN A 212 -12.06 51.06 7.43
C GLN A 212 -12.73 51.36 6.08
N THR A 213 -12.74 50.38 5.18
CA THR A 213 -13.88 50.12 4.29
C THR A 213 -14.05 48.61 4.13
N THR A 214 -15.20 48.14 4.58
CA THR A 214 -15.72 46.78 4.47
C THR A 214 -16.10 46.48 3.03
N GLU A 215 -15.52 45.44 2.44
CA GLU A 215 -16.05 44.85 1.20
C GLU A 215 -16.39 43.37 1.43
N LYS A 216 -17.63 43.06 1.07
CA LYS A 216 -18.38 41.84 1.39
C LYS A 216 -18.15 40.83 0.26
N VAL A 217 -17.48 39.71 0.56
CA VAL A 217 -17.31 38.61 -0.40
C VAL A 217 -18.62 37.80 -0.50
N PRO A 218 -19.18 37.54 -1.71
CA PRO A 218 -20.33 36.67 -1.86
C PRO A 218 -19.95 35.20 -1.70
N ALA A 219 -20.80 34.44 -0.99
CA ALA A 219 -20.69 33.00 -0.82
C ALA A 219 -20.94 32.25 -2.13
N ALA A 220 -20.02 31.36 -2.52
CA ALA A 220 -20.23 30.41 -3.60
C ALA A 220 -21.22 29.32 -3.15
N GLN A 221 -22.35 29.21 -3.85
CA GLN A 221 -23.32 28.14 -3.71
C GLN A 221 -22.77 26.86 -4.35
N TYR A 222 -22.64 25.80 -3.57
CA TYR A 222 -22.50 24.43 -4.06
C TYR A 222 -23.88 23.78 -4.14
N PRO A 223 -24.33 23.25 -5.30
CA PRO A 223 -25.58 22.49 -5.34
C PRO A 223 -25.41 21.16 -4.59
N GLN A 224 -26.31 20.95 -3.62
CA GLN A 224 -26.53 19.70 -2.92
C GLN A 224 -27.41 18.75 -3.76
N ARG A 225 -27.10 17.45 -3.65
CA ARG A 225 -27.90 16.23 -3.95
C ARG A 225 -27.35 15.35 -5.08
N LEU A 226 -26.76 14.22 -4.68
CA LEU A 226 -27.03 12.94 -5.31
C LEU A 226 -27.87 12.14 -4.31
N GLU A 227 -29.13 11.87 -4.66
CA GLU A 227 -29.94 10.90 -3.93
C GLU A 227 -29.51 9.50 -4.33
N LEU A 228 -29.07 8.70 -3.36
CA LEU A 228 -29.06 7.25 -3.45
C LEU A 228 -30.48 6.77 -3.12
N SER A 229 -31.21 6.31 -4.13
CA SER A 229 -32.31 5.36 -3.94
C SER A 229 -31.73 3.99 -3.63
N LEU A 230 -32.26 3.40 -2.54
CA LEU A 230 -31.93 2.09 -1.94
C LEU A 230 -31.88 0.93 -2.92
#